data_AF-A0A3N5EF11-F1
#
_entry.id   AF-A0A3N5EF11-F1
#
_cell.length_a   1.000
_cell.length_b   1.000
_cell.length_c   1.000
_cell.angle_alpha   90.00
_cell.angle_beta   90.00
_cell.angle_gamma   90.00
#
_symmetry.space_group_name_H-M   'P 1'
#
loop_
_entity.id
_entity.type
_entity.pdbx_description
1 polymer ?
#
loop_
_entity_poly.entity_id
_entity_poly.type
_entity_poly.pdbx_seq_one_letter_code
_entity_poly.pdbx_strand_id
1 'polypeptide(L)'
;MIAYQKLIVYYFSGTGNSKNVALWLSNVAKENNIEYELVNISLIDRRIIEQPDPDSLVVFVSPIHGFNYPPVMLHFIMRFPKGKNKVLLMNTRAGMLIGKYITPGITGIAFFLAALILKLKGFSIKAMYPVDLPSNWISVHPGLNEKTVKYLHEKNKERVTDFAKRVFSGKSDFKGLRELIQDVLVSPISIPYYFIGRFFFAKTYYASSDCNNCDICIKGCPVKAIIKLDKRPFWTFNCESCMKCMSNCPKKAIETAHGSFIEFSLIYSFVIIVLFYKYFSFWFFPFENELMRAVIESLIFITLFGVWYRLTHYLLRFRWIERFVVYTSLTKYKFWGRRYKALK
;
A
#
# COMPACT_ATOMS: atom_id res chain seq x y z
N MET A 1 2.29 27.99 -23.90
CA MET A 1 3.69 27.57 -24.06
C MET A 1 3.94 26.33 -23.22
N ILE A 2 4.56 25.32 -23.81
CA ILE A 2 4.95 24.08 -23.14
C ILE A 2 6.33 24.29 -22.53
N ALA A 3 6.51 23.91 -21.26
CA ALA A 3 7.74 24.17 -20.50
C ALA A 3 8.71 22.99 -20.46
N TYR A 4 8.30 21.81 -20.94
CA TYR A 4 9.10 20.59 -20.88
C TYR A 4 9.03 19.84 -22.22
N GLN A 5 10.16 19.32 -22.67
CA GLN A 5 10.22 18.52 -23.90
C GLN A 5 10.01 17.02 -23.63
N LYS A 6 10.31 16.57 -22.40
CA LYS A 6 10.19 15.16 -22.00
C LYS A 6 9.61 14.99 -20.59
N LEU A 7 8.83 13.94 -20.41
CA LEU A 7 8.21 13.51 -19.15
C LEU A 7 8.65 12.09 -18.79
N ILE A 8 9.27 11.88 -17.64
CA ILE A 8 9.63 10.53 -17.18
C ILE A 8 8.84 10.21 -15.91
N VAL A 9 7.93 9.23 -15.99
CA VAL A 9 7.04 8.86 -14.89
C VAL A 9 7.47 7.53 -14.27
N TYR A 10 8.06 7.61 -13.09
CA TYR A 10 8.36 6.47 -12.24
C TYR A 10 7.14 6.14 -11.38
N TYR A 11 6.60 4.93 -11.51
CA TYR A 11 5.42 4.55 -10.75
C TYR A 11 5.49 3.18 -10.10
N PHE A 12 4.85 3.07 -8.94
CA PHE A 12 4.54 1.80 -8.26
C PHE A 12 3.03 1.63 -8.20
N SER A 13 2.52 0.45 -8.55
CA SER A 13 1.08 0.18 -8.42
C SER A 13 0.79 -1.30 -8.13
N GLY A 14 0.01 -1.54 -7.08
CA GLY A 14 -0.50 -2.87 -6.78
C GLY A 14 -1.78 -3.21 -7.54
N THR A 15 -2.80 -2.36 -7.40
CA THR A 15 -4.17 -2.59 -7.93
C THR A 15 -4.49 -1.80 -9.22
N GLY A 16 -3.58 -0.94 -9.66
CA GLY A 16 -3.68 -0.17 -10.92
C GLY A 16 -4.02 1.31 -10.75
N ASN A 17 -4.38 1.81 -9.56
CA ASN A 17 -4.72 3.23 -9.37
C ASN A 17 -3.60 4.17 -9.82
N SER A 18 -2.39 3.98 -9.28
CA SER A 18 -1.23 4.80 -9.64
C SER A 18 -0.77 4.59 -11.08
N LYS A 19 -0.99 3.38 -11.63
CA LYS A 19 -0.76 3.11 -13.06
C LYS A 19 -1.69 3.97 -13.92
N ASN A 20 -2.96 4.11 -13.56
CA ASN A 20 -3.90 4.96 -14.30
C ASN A 20 -3.50 6.42 -14.24
N VAL A 21 -3.08 6.93 -13.08
CA VAL A 21 -2.57 8.31 -12.98
C VAL A 21 -1.35 8.52 -13.90
N ALA A 22 -0.40 7.58 -13.92
CA ALA A 22 0.74 7.64 -14.83
C ALA A 22 0.31 7.65 -16.31
N LEU A 23 -0.67 6.81 -16.68
CA LEU A 23 -1.23 6.78 -18.03
C LEU A 23 -1.99 8.05 -18.40
N TRP A 24 -2.71 8.66 -17.45
CA TRP A 24 -3.41 9.92 -17.68
C TRP A 24 -2.42 11.05 -17.94
N LEU A 25 -1.33 11.12 -17.18
CA LEU A 25 -0.25 12.08 -17.42
C LEU A 25 0.38 11.89 -18.81
N SER A 26 0.70 10.65 -19.20
CA SER A 26 1.29 10.38 -20.52
C SER A 26 0.36 10.74 -21.66
N ASN A 27 -0.96 10.54 -21.49
CA ASN A 27 -1.93 10.94 -22.51
C ASN A 27 -1.94 12.46 -22.68
N VAL A 28 -1.92 13.22 -21.59
CA VAL A 28 -1.81 14.69 -21.68
C VAL A 28 -0.47 15.12 -22.28
N ALA A 29 0.63 14.42 -21.95
CA ALA A 29 1.95 14.69 -22.52
C ALA A 29 1.92 14.50 -24.05
N LYS A 30 1.36 13.37 -24.50
CA LYS A 30 1.15 13.05 -25.91
C LYS A 30 0.31 14.11 -26.63
N GLU A 31 -0.81 14.53 -26.05
CA GLU A 31 -1.68 15.58 -26.60
C GLU A 31 -0.98 16.94 -26.73
N ASN A 32 0.08 17.17 -25.96
CA ASN A 32 0.88 18.40 -25.98
C ASN A 32 2.23 18.20 -26.69
N ASN A 33 2.43 17.12 -27.46
CA ASN A 33 3.69 16.81 -28.16
C ASN A 33 4.93 16.77 -27.23
N ILE A 34 4.74 16.31 -25.99
CA ILE A 34 5.82 16.07 -25.02
C ILE A 34 6.19 14.60 -25.10
N GLU A 35 7.47 14.29 -25.33
CA GLU A 35 7.98 12.91 -25.25
C GLU A 35 7.72 12.36 -23.85
N TYR A 36 7.35 11.10 -23.72
CA TYR A 36 7.13 10.53 -22.40
C TYR A 36 7.65 9.11 -22.27
N GLU A 37 8.05 8.78 -21.05
CA GLU A 37 8.48 7.46 -20.64
C GLU A 37 7.72 7.04 -19.37
N LEU A 38 7.23 5.80 -19.34
CA LEU A 38 6.54 5.22 -18.19
C LEU A 38 7.36 4.07 -17.59
N VAL A 39 7.95 4.30 -16.43
CA VAL A 39 8.81 3.34 -15.75
C VAL A 39 8.06 2.71 -14.57
N ASN A 40 7.64 1.45 -14.72
CA ASN A 40 7.10 0.69 -13.60
C ASN A 40 8.24 0.19 -12.72
N ILE A 41 8.42 0.78 -11.53
CA ILE A 41 9.55 0.43 -10.65
C ILE A 41 9.50 -1.01 -10.12
N SER A 42 8.37 -1.70 -10.31
CA SER A 42 8.23 -3.13 -9.97
C SER A 42 8.86 -4.08 -10.98
N LEU A 43 9.20 -3.59 -12.18
CA LEU A 43 9.65 -4.40 -13.32
C LEU A 43 11.13 -4.18 -13.67
N ILE A 44 11.80 -3.24 -13.00
CA ILE A 44 13.21 -2.89 -13.22
C ILE A 44 14.08 -3.34 -12.04
N ASP A 45 15.40 -3.42 -12.27
CA ASP A 45 16.36 -3.51 -11.17
C ASP A 45 16.52 -2.15 -10.49
N ARG A 46 15.84 -1.97 -9.36
CA ARG A 46 15.86 -0.73 -8.56
C ARG A 46 17.24 -0.38 -7.95
N ARG A 47 18.28 -1.21 -8.17
CA ARG A 47 19.66 -0.92 -7.76
C ARG A 47 20.42 -0.11 -8.81
N ILE A 48 19.99 -0.18 -10.07
CA ILE A 48 20.61 0.51 -11.21
C ILE A 48 19.54 1.44 -11.77
N ILE A 49 19.67 2.73 -11.47
CA ILE A 49 18.71 3.76 -11.90
C ILE A 49 19.47 4.70 -12.81
N GLU A 50 19.06 4.74 -14.08
CA GLU A 50 19.65 5.63 -15.08
C GLU A 50 19.38 7.09 -14.72
N GLN A 51 20.33 7.96 -15.09
CA GLN A 51 20.18 9.39 -14.93
C GLN A 51 19.06 9.88 -15.87
N PRO A 52 18.02 10.57 -15.36
CA PRO A 52 17.02 11.17 -16.24
C PRO A 52 17.64 12.28 -17.09
N ASP A 53 17.14 12.44 -18.33
CA ASP A 53 17.56 13.52 -19.22
C ASP A 53 17.45 14.89 -18.52
N PRO A 54 18.45 15.80 -18.65
CA PRO A 54 18.50 17.04 -17.87
C PRO A 54 17.25 17.93 -17.96
N ASP A 55 16.61 17.97 -19.13
CA ASP A 55 15.44 18.82 -19.41
C ASP A 55 14.09 18.10 -19.19
N SER A 56 14.13 16.86 -18.68
CA SER A 56 12.91 16.10 -18.39
C SER A 56 12.23 16.54 -17.10
N LEU A 57 10.90 16.55 -17.11
CA LEU A 57 10.08 16.59 -15.91
C LEU A 57 10.02 15.17 -15.31
N VAL A 58 10.60 14.99 -14.14
CA VAL A 58 10.60 13.72 -13.42
C VAL A 58 9.35 13.63 -12.55
N VAL A 59 8.62 12.53 -12.65
CA VAL A 59 7.37 12.32 -11.91
C VAL A 59 7.47 11.03 -11.09
N PHE A 60 7.09 11.11 -9.82
CA PHE A 60 6.91 9.94 -8.96
C PHE A 60 5.43 9.75 -8.66
N VAL A 61 4.89 8.56 -8.97
CA VAL A 61 3.48 8.20 -8.72
C VAL A 61 3.38 6.89 -7.95
N SER A 62 2.82 6.90 -6.75
CA SER A 62 2.69 5.68 -5.93
C SER A 62 1.45 5.73 -5.04
N PRO A 63 0.89 4.58 -4.63
CA PRO A 63 -0.13 4.57 -3.58
C PRO A 63 0.43 5.07 -2.25
N ILE A 64 -0.48 5.44 -1.34
CA ILE A 64 -0.19 5.69 0.07
C ILE A 64 -0.48 4.44 0.89
N HIS A 65 0.53 3.94 1.61
CA HIS A 65 0.41 2.83 2.53
C HIS A 65 0.82 3.30 3.93
N GLY A 66 -0.10 3.27 4.89
CA GLY A 66 0.15 3.79 6.24
C GLY A 66 0.59 5.25 6.25
N PHE A 67 -0.14 6.12 5.53
CA PHE A 67 0.09 7.57 5.50
C PHE A 67 1.48 8.01 5.01
N ASN A 68 2.12 7.18 4.18
CA ASN A 68 3.36 7.52 3.50
C ASN A 68 3.49 6.71 2.18
N TYR A 69 4.46 7.05 1.32
CA TYR A 69 4.77 6.23 0.15
C TYR A 69 5.38 4.90 0.59
N PRO A 70 4.92 3.75 0.06
CA PRO A 70 5.41 2.45 0.51
C PRO A 70 6.94 2.34 0.41
N PRO A 71 7.58 1.57 1.31
CA PRO A 71 9.02 1.38 1.32
C PRO A 71 9.65 1.08 -0.06
N VAL A 72 9.02 0.29 -0.92
CA VAL A 72 9.44 0.12 -2.33
C VAL A 72 9.68 1.42 -3.10
N MET A 73 8.81 2.44 -2.94
CA MET A 73 8.96 3.74 -3.59
C MET A 73 9.95 4.64 -2.84
N LEU A 74 9.93 4.67 -1.51
CA LEU A 74 10.90 5.47 -0.74
C LEU A 74 12.33 4.97 -0.95
N HIS A 75 12.53 3.65 -0.97
CA HIS A 75 13.82 3.02 -1.27
C HIS A 75 14.30 3.34 -2.69
N PHE A 76 13.38 3.46 -3.64
CA PHE A 76 13.68 3.90 -4.99
C PHE A 76 14.12 5.37 -5.00
N ILE A 77 13.35 6.27 -4.39
CA ILE A 77 13.68 7.70 -4.26
C ILE A 77 15.03 7.92 -3.55
N MET A 78 15.33 7.16 -2.49
CA MET A 78 16.60 7.23 -1.78
C MET A 78 17.80 6.79 -2.64
N ARG A 79 17.61 5.82 -3.54
CA ARG A 79 18.64 5.36 -4.48
C ARG A 79 18.70 6.19 -5.76
N PHE A 80 17.67 6.99 -6.04
CA PHE A 80 17.59 7.81 -7.24
C PHE A 80 18.83 8.70 -7.37
N PRO A 81 19.41 8.84 -8.58
CA PRO A 81 20.64 9.60 -8.76
C PRO A 81 20.45 11.07 -8.39
N LYS A 82 21.53 11.79 -8.11
CA LYS A 82 21.48 13.24 -7.92
C LYS A 82 21.16 13.91 -9.25
N GLY A 83 20.43 15.03 -9.23
CA GLY A 83 20.03 15.71 -10.46
C GLY A 83 19.47 17.09 -10.17
N LYS A 84 19.27 17.88 -11.23
CA LYS A 84 18.73 19.25 -11.14
C LYS A 84 17.32 19.37 -11.73
N ASN A 85 16.74 18.25 -12.18
CA ASN A 85 15.42 18.19 -12.82
C ASN A 85 14.33 18.80 -11.93
N LYS A 86 13.28 19.26 -12.60
CA LYS A 86 12.01 19.59 -11.94
C LYS A 86 11.30 18.28 -11.59
N VAL A 87 10.70 18.23 -10.40
CA VAL A 87 10.00 17.05 -9.91
C VAL A 87 8.53 17.32 -9.65
N LEU A 88 7.68 16.40 -10.08
CA LEU A 88 6.28 16.28 -9.69
C LEU A 88 6.10 15.07 -8.78
N LEU A 89 5.57 15.30 -7.58
CA LEU A 89 5.20 14.23 -6.65
C LEU A 89 3.68 14.01 -6.69
N MET A 90 3.25 12.79 -6.99
CA MET A 90 1.85 12.41 -6.98
C MET A 90 1.62 11.13 -6.20
N ASN A 91 0.45 11.04 -5.59
CA ASN A 91 0.04 9.82 -4.91
C ASN A 91 -1.36 9.40 -5.30
N THR A 92 -1.71 8.17 -4.96
CA THR A 92 -3.10 7.73 -4.94
C THR A 92 -3.49 7.32 -3.54
N ARG A 93 -4.59 7.86 -3.04
CA ARG A 93 -5.09 7.64 -1.68
C ARG A 93 -6.57 7.31 -1.70
N ALA A 94 -7.06 6.77 -0.59
CA ALA A 94 -8.40 6.17 -0.46
C ALA A 94 -9.54 7.20 -0.58
N GLY A 95 -9.92 7.54 -1.82
CA GLY A 95 -11.11 8.32 -2.11
C GLY A 95 -12.37 7.51 -1.85
N MET A 96 -13.36 8.13 -1.20
CA MET A 96 -14.71 7.58 -1.05
C MET A 96 -15.73 8.57 -1.63
N LEU A 97 -17.01 8.18 -1.59
CA LEU A 97 -18.09 8.96 -2.18
C LEU A 97 -19.25 9.09 -1.19
N ILE A 98 -19.61 10.33 -0.86
CA ILE A 98 -20.82 10.68 -0.12
C ILE A 98 -21.68 11.55 -1.05
N GLY A 99 -22.78 10.99 -1.56
CA GLY A 99 -23.56 11.62 -2.62
C GLY A 99 -22.73 11.80 -3.89
N LYS A 100 -22.49 13.06 -4.29
CA LYS A 100 -21.59 13.44 -5.41
C LYS A 100 -20.23 13.97 -4.93
N TYR A 101 -20.02 14.07 -3.62
CA TYR A 101 -18.78 14.60 -3.05
C TYR A 101 -17.75 13.48 -2.87
N ILE A 102 -16.60 13.64 -3.52
CA ILE A 102 -15.46 12.75 -3.34
C ILE A 102 -14.75 13.17 -2.05
N THR A 103 -14.84 12.34 -1.02
CA THR A 103 -14.12 12.59 0.22
C THR A 103 -12.64 12.28 0.01
N PRO A 104 -11.74 13.17 0.46
CA PRO A 104 -10.32 12.96 0.28
C PRO A 104 -9.82 11.81 1.16
N GLY A 105 -8.90 11.01 0.62
CA GLY A 105 -8.03 10.19 1.45
C GLY A 105 -6.96 11.05 2.12
N ILE A 106 -6.06 10.42 2.88
CA ILE A 106 -4.99 11.14 3.60
C ILE A 106 -3.63 10.78 3.00
N THR A 107 -2.77 11.78 2.80
CA THR A 107 -1.42 11.58 2.24
C THR A 107 -0.42 11.25 3.33
N GLY A 108 -0.53 11.92 4.48
CA GLY A 108 0.44 11.90 5.56
C GLY A 108 1.79 12.48 5.16
N ILE A 109 2.88 11.84 5.58
CA ILE A 109 4.24 12.39 5.44
C ILE A 109 4.85 12.18 4.04
N ALA A 110 4.14 11.51 3.12
CA ALA A 110 4.70 11.05 1.85
C ALA A 110 5.39 12.12 1.02
N PHE A 111 4.69 13.23 0.78
CA PHE A 111 5.24 14.31 -0.04
C PHE A 111 6.38 15.04 0.67
N PHE A 112 6.29 15.24 1.99
CA PHE A 112 7.33 15.93 2.75
C PHE A 112 8.63 15.14 2.78
N LEU A 113 8.55 13.84 3.10
CA LEU A 113 9.73 12.98 3.16
C LEU A 113 10.38 12.82 1.77
N ALA A 114 9.57 12.54 0.74
CA ALA A 114 10.08 12.41 -0.63
C ALA A 114 10.70 13.74 -1.13
N ALA A 115 10.05 14.87 -0.88
CA ALA A 115 10.57 16.18 -1.25
C ALA A 115 11.88 16.51 -0.54
N LEU A 116 11.99 16.20 0.76
CA LEU A 116 13.22 16.40 1.51
C LEU A 116 14.37 15.61 0.90
N ILE A 117 14.19 14.30 0.67
CA ILE A 117 15.22 13.42 0.09
C ILE A 117 15.64 13.92 -1.30
N LEU A 118 14.68 14.30 -2.14
CA LEU A 118 14.97 14.77 -3.51
C LEU A 118 15.63 16.15 -3.53
N LYS A 119 15.24 17.08 -2.64
CA LYS A 119 15.92 18.38 -2.51
C LYS A 119 17.38 18.21 -2.06
N LEU A 120 17.64 17.31 -1.12
CA LEU A 120 19.02 16.96 -0.69
C LEU A 120 19.85 16.34 -1.83
N LYS A 121 19.19 15.78 -2.85
CA LYS A 121 19.82 15.25 -4.08
C LYS A 121 19.95 16.30 -5.20
N GLY A 122 19.55 17.54 -4.97
CA GLY A 122 19.68 18.66 -5.92
C GLY A 122 18.43 18.95 -6.75
N PHE A 123 17.36 18.16 -6.63
CA PHE A 123 16.15 18.35 -7.42
C PHE A 123 15.32 19.53 -6.91
N SER A 124 14.49 20.07 -7.79
CA SER A 124 13.54 21.12 -7.43
C SER A 124 12.10 20.64 -7.57
N ILE A 125 11.36 20.61 -6.46
CA ILE A 125 9.96 20.16 -6.46
C ILE A 125 9.11 21.27 -7.08
N LYS A 126 8.40 20.94 -8.15
CA LYS A 126 7.55 21.85 -8.91
C LYS A 126 6.09 21.74 -8.51
N ALA A 127 5.65 20.54 -8.14
CA ALA A 127 4.25 20.29 -7.80
C ALA A 127 4.09 19.05 -6.90
N MET A 128 3.01 19.06 -6.13
CA MET A 128 2.58 17.98 -5.24
C MET A 128 1.07 17.80 -5.37
N TYR A 129 0.62 16.65 -5.87
CA TYR A 129 -0.79 16.45 -6.18
C TYR A 129 -1.31 15.09 -5.75
N PRO A 130 -2.23 15.04 -4.76
CA PRO A 130 -2.87 13.81 -4.36
C PRO A 130 -4.07 13.49 -5.25
N VAL A 131 -4.28 12.20 -5.53
CA VAL A 131 -5.40 11.72 -6.35
C VAL A 131 -6.27 10.75 -5.55
N ASP A 132 -7.54 11.12 -5.37
CA ASP A 132 -8.52 10.39 -4.56
C ASP A 132 -9.19 9.27 -5.35
N LEU A 133 -8.44 8.21 -5.61
CA LEU A 133 -8.91 7.01 -6.32
C LEU A 133 -9.55 5.99 -5.36
N PRO A 134 -10.34 5.02 -5.86
CA PRO A 134 -11.09 4.10 -5.03
C PRO A 134 -10.22 3.42 -3.97
N SER A 135 -10.71 3.45 -2.73
CA SER A 135 -10.13 2.67 -1.64
C SER A 135 -10.16 1.17 -1.98
N ASN A 136 -9.03 0.51 -1.79
CA ASN A 136 -8.80 -0.85 -2.30
C ASN A 136 -8.03 -1.76 -1.33
N TRP A 137 -7.91 -1.36 -0.05
CA TRP A 137 -7.31 -2.18 0.99
C TRP A 137 -8.30 -3.21 1.52
N ILE A 138 -8.72 -4.10 0.62
CA ILE A 138 -9.79 -5.06 0.84
C ILE A 138 -9.51 -6.06 1.96
N SER A 139 -8.30 -6.15 2.50
CA SER A 139 -8.05 -6.96 3.69
C SER A 139 -8.58 -6.33 4.98
N VAL A 140 -8.73 -5.00 5.02
CA VAL A 140 -9.09 -4.24 6.23
C VAL A 140 -10.51 -3.71 6.16
N HIS A 141 -10.96 -3.26 4.99
CA HIS A 141 -12.28 -2.68 4.82
C HIS A 141 -12.93 -3.14 3.51
N PRO A 142 -14.26 -3.01 3.36
CA PRO A 142 -14.93 -3.43 2.14
C PRO A 142 -14.50 -2.63 0.91
N GLY A 143 -14.55 -3.27 -0.26
CA GLY A 143 -14.35 -2.63 -1.56
C GLY A 143 -15.57 -1.80 -2.00
N LEU A 144 -15.31 -0.75 -2.78
CA LEU A 144 -16.37 0.12 -3.31
C LEU A 144 -17.14 -0.56 -4.47
N ASN A 145 -18.41 -0.19 -4.64
CA ASN A 145 -19.21 -0.67 -5.77
C ASN A 145 -18.74 -0.09 -7.11
N GLU A 146 -19.12 -0.73 -8.22
CA GLU A 146 -18.66 -0.36 -9.57
C GLU A 146 -19.06 1.05 -10.01
N LYS A 147 -20.25 1.53 -9.63
CA LYS A 147 -20.71 2.89 -9.95
C LYS A 147 -19.81 3.92 -9.28
N THR A 148 -19.51 3.73 -7.99
CA THR A 148 -18.59 4.59 -7.24
C THR A 148 -17.18 4.53 -7.80
N VAL A 149 -16.68 3.33 -8.11
CA VAL A 149 -15.35 3.16 -8.75
C VAL A 149 -15.28 3.93 -10.07
N LYS A 150 -16.26 3.76 -10.96
CA LYS A 150 -16.32 4.47 -12.24
C LYS A 150 -16.34 5.99 -12.06
N TYR A 151 -17.21 6.49 -11.18
CA TYR A 151 -17.31 7.91 -10.89
C TYR A 151 -15.99 8.51 -10.38
N LEU A 152 -15.33 7.83 -9.43
CA LEU A 152 -14.05 8.26 -8.89
C LEU A 152 -12.96 8.30 -9.98
N HIS A 153 -12.90 7.30 -10.87
CA HIS A 153 -11.94 7.30 -11.97
C HIS A 153 -12.20 8.43 -12.96
N GLU A 154 -13.44 8.63 -13.40
CA GLU A 154 -13.80 9.67 -14.37
C GLU A 154 -13.48 11.06 -13.83
N LYS A 155 -13.93 11.38 -12.61
CA LYS A 155 -13.70 12.70 -12.01
C LYS A 155 -12.25 12.97 -11.65
N ASN A 156 -11.50 11.96 -11.21
CA ASN A 156 -10.07 12.17 -10.98
C ASN A 156 -9.26 12.22 -12.27
N LYS A 157 -9.70 11.55 -13.35
CA LYS A 157 -9.09 11.71 -14.67
C LYS A 157 -9.23 13.16 -15.16
N GLU A 158 -10.43 13.74 -15.10
CA GLU A 158 -10.67 15.16 -15.42
C GLU A 158 -9.73 16.08 -14.62
N ARG A 159 -9.69 15.89 -13.28
CA ARG A 159 -8.86 16.71 -12.37
C ARG A 159 -7.36 16.58 -12.63
N VAL A 160 -6.88 15.37 -12.93
CA VAL A 160 -5.47 15.11 -13.26
C VAL A 160 -5.13 15.72 -14.61
N THR A 161 -6.03 15.66 -15.59
CA THR A 161 -5.85 16.30 -16.90
C THR A 161 -5.66 17.81 -16.75
N ASP A 162 -6.54 18.48 -16.00
CA ASP A 162 -6.45 19.93 -15.78
C ASP A 162 -5.19 20.32 -15.02
N PHE A 163 -4.83 19.52 -14.02
CA PHE A 163 -3.59 19.68 -13.28
C PHE A 163 -2.35 19.54 -14.17
N ALA A 164 -2.30 18.48 -14.99
CA ALA A 164 -1.19 18.21 -15.89
C ALA A 164 -1.00 19.35 -16.90
N LYS A 165 -2.09 19.86 -17.51
CA LYS A 165 -2.03 21.02 -18.41
C LYS A 165 -1.41 22.25 -17.74
N ARG A 166 -1.78 22.55 -16.48
CA ARG A 166 -1.17 23.65 -15.72
C ARG A 166 0.32 23.41 -15.49
N VAL A 167 0.71 22.23 -14.98
CA VAL A 167 2.11 21.93 -14.68
C VAL A 167 2.97 21.93 -15.94
N PHE A 168 2.50 21.33 -17.03
CA PHE A 168 3.22 21.27 -18.30
C PHE A 168 3.41 22.64 -18.95
N SER A 169 2.56 23.62 -18.62
CA SER A 169 2.77 25.03 -18.98
C SER A 169 3.84 25.76 -18.16
N GLY A 170 4.52 25.06 -17.24
CA GLY A 170 5.56 25.60 -16.37
C GLY A 170 5.04 26.18 -15.05
N LYS A 171 3.74 26.10 -14.76
CA LYS A 171 3.18 26.56 -13.48
C LYS A 171 3.46 25.56 -12.36
N SER A 172 3.58 26.06 -11.13
CA SER A 172 3.65 25.22 -9.94
C SER A 172 2.24 24.95 -9.40
N ASP A 173 2.00 23.78 -8.81
CA ASP A 173 0.73 23.45 -8.16
C ASP A 173 0.98 22.49 -6.97
N PHE A 174 0.76 23.01 -5.77
CA PHE A 174 1.00 22.33 -4.50
C PHE A 174 -0.31 22.04 -3.77
N LYS A 175 -1.33 21.56 -4.49
CA LYS A 175 -2.60 21.13 -3.87
C LYS A 175 -2.38 20.19 -2.67
N GLY A 176 -1.37 19.32 -2.72
CA GLY A 176 -1.01 18.41 -1.63
C GLY A 176 -0.65 19.10 -0.30
N LEU A 177 -0.28 20.38 -0.31
CA LEU A 177 0.04 21.13 0.92
C LEU A 177 -1.19 21.71 1.61
N ARG A 178 -2.37 21.70 0.97
CA ARG A 178 -3.61 22.22 1.58
C ARG A 178 -4.10 21.39 2.77
N GLU A 179 -3.60 20.17 2.89
CA GLU A 179 -3.98 19.20 3.92
C GLU A 179 -2.87 19.00 4.96
N LEU A 180 -1.94 19.97 5.07
CA LEU A 180 -0.77 19.89 5.94
C LEU A 180 -1.11 19.51 7.39
N ILE A 181 -2.13 20.14 7.98
CA ILE A 181 -2.48 19.92 9.39
C ILE A 181 -2.85 18.46 9.63
N GLN A 182 -3.81 17.92 8.88
CA GLN A 182 -4.23 16.53 9.00
C GLN A 182 -3.10 15.56 8.65
N ASP A 183 -2.30 15.86 7.62
CA ASP A 183 -1.19 15.00 7.18
C ASP A 183 -0.08 14.90 8.24
N VAL A 184 0.23 15.99 8.94
CA VAL A 184 1.19 16.01 10.05
C VAL A 184 0.62 15.26 11.25
N LEU A 185 -0.64 15.48 11.62
CA LEU A 185 -1.26 14.83 12.77
C LEU A 185 -1.27 13.29 12.65
N VAL A 186 -1.52 12.75 11.45
CA VAL A 186 -1.52 11.29 11.23
C VAL A 186 -0.14 10.70 10.96
N SER A 187 0.86 11.54 10.66
CA SER A 187 2.19 11.08 10.24
C SER A 187 2.89 10.11 11.21
N PRO A 188 2.74 10.21 12.55
CA PRO A 188 3.38 9.27 13.47
C PRO A 188 2.95 7.81 13.26
N ILE A 189 1.77 7.57 12.68
CA ILE A 189 1.25 6.22 12.40
C ILE A 189 2.09 5.52 11.30
N SER A 190 2.79 6.27 10.46
CA SER A 190 3.61 5.72 9.36
C SER A 190 4.73 4.82 9.86
N ILE A 191 5.36 5.19 10.99
CA ILE A 191 6.49 4.46 11.59
C ILE A 191 6.05 3.06 12.06
N PRO A 192 5.10 2.91 13.01
CA PRO A 192 4.66 1.58 13.43
C PRO A 192 4.07 0.79 12.27
N TYR A 193 3.45 1.43 11.27
CA TYR A 193 3.00 0.72 10.08
C TYR A 193 4.15 0.08 9.29
N TYR A 194 5.28 0.75 9.11
CA TYR A 194 6.43 0.21 8.34
C TYR A 194 7.16 -0.92 9.05
N PHE A 195 7.31 -0.82 10.35
CA PHE A 195 8.07 -1.78 11.13
C PHE A 195 7.21 -2.92 11.69
N ILE A 196 5.91 -2.70 11.88
CA ILE A 196 5.01 -3.66 12.53
C ILE A 196 3.77 -3.89 11.66
N GLY A 197 2.99 -2.84 11.40
CA GLY A 197 1.64 -2.95 10.83
C GLY A 197 1.58 -3.73 9.51
N ARG A 198 2.40 -3.38 8.51
CA ARG A 198 2.39 -4.06 7.20
C ARG A 198 2.74 -5.55 7.30
N PHE A 199 3.57 -5.91 8.27
CA PHE A 199 3.98 -7.29 8.53
C PHE A 199 2.94 -8.05 9.30
N PHE A 200 2.33 -7.41 10.29
CA PHE A 200 1.18 -7.93 10.99
C PHE A 200 0.04 -8.28 10.00
N PHE A 201 -0.31 -7.37 9.09
CA PHE A 201 -1.28 -7.67 8.03
C PHE A 201 -0.82 -8.75 7.06
N ALA A 202 0.48 -8.88 6.79
CA ALA A 202 0.99 -9.99 5.98
C ALA A 202 0.68 -11.36 6.61
N LYS A 203 0.64 -11.42 7.95
CA LYS A 203 0.33 -12.63 8.74
C LYS A 203 -1.16 -12.87 8.94
N THR A 204 -2.02 -12.13 8.24
CA THR A 204 -3.44 -12.47 8.13
C THR A 204 -3.79 -13.05 6.76
N TYR A 205 -2.88 -13.05 5.79
CA TYR A 205 -3.15 -13.56 4.44
C TYR A 205 -2.93 -15.06 4.32
N TYR A 206 -3.87 -15.74 3.68
CA TYR A 206 -3.76 -17.16 3.34
C TYR A 206 -4.39 -17.46 1.99
N ALA A 207 -4.09 -18.64 1.43
CA ALA A 207 -4.73 -19.15 0.23
C ALA A 207 -5.70 -20.30 0.57
N SER A 208 -6.97 -20.15 0.21
CA SER A 208 -8.01 -21.17 0.33
C SER A 208 -7.72 -22.40 -0.54
N SER A 209 -8.51 -23.44 -0.34
CA SER A 209 -8.55 -24.66 -1.17
C SER A 209 -8.92 -24.40 -2.63
N ASP A 210 -9.45 -23.22 -2.98
CA ASP A 210 -9.72 -22.83 -4.37
C ASP A 210 -8.43 -22.48 -5.13
N CYS A 211 -7.29 -22.35 -4.42
CA CYS A 211 -6.00 -22.08 -5.02
C CYS A 211 -5.54 -23.27 -5.88
N ASN A 212 -5.33 -23.02 -7.17
CA ASN A 212 -4.83 -24.01 -8.11
C ASN A 212 -3.29 -23.99 -8.28
N ASN A 213 -2.56 -23.35 -7.36
CA ASN A 213 -1.09 -23.29 -7.37
C ASN A 213 -0.46 -22.78 -8.68
N CYS A 214 -1.13 -21.87 -9.38
CA CYS A 214 -0.62 -21.25 -10.61
C CYS A 214 0.57 -20.30 -10.43
N ASP A 215 0.98 -20.03 -9.18
CA ASP A 215 2.13 -19.19 -8.81
C ASP A 215 2.12 -17.73 -9.35
N ILE A 216 1.00 -17.25 -9.93
CA ILE A 216 0.86 -15.86 -10.42
C ILE A 216 1.12 -14.83 -9.31
N CYS A 217 0.61 -15.07 -8.10
CA CYS A 217 0.83 -14.17 -6.97
C CYS A 217 2.30 -14.13 -6.52
N ILE A 218 2.98 -15.27 -6.56
CA ILE A 218 4.39 -15.44 -6.20
C ILE A 218 5.26 -14.69 -7.22
N LYS A 219 5.14 -15.04 -8.51
CA LYS A 219 5.90 -14.43 -9.61
C LYS A 219 5.61 -12.95 -9.78
N GLY A 220 4.37 -12.54 -9.56
CA GLY A 220 3.92 -11.15 -9.71
C GLY A 220 4.22 -10.23 -8.52
N CYS A 221 4.76 -10.74 -7.41
CA CYS A 221 5.03 -9.96 -6.21
C CYS A 221 6.24 -9.03 -6.42
N PRO A 222 6.05 -7.69 -6.37
CA PRO A 222 7.12 -6.72 -6.69
C PRO A 222 8.28 -6.73 -5.67
N VAL A 223 8.04 -7.29 -4.49
CA VAL A 223 8.98 -7.35 -3.37
C VAL A 223 9.31 -8.78 -2.95
N LYS A 224 8.98 -9.77 -3.79
CA LYS A 224 9.25 -11.20 -3.55
C LYS A 224 8.79 -11.66 -2.15
N ALA A 225 7.67 -11.12 -1.68
CA ALA A 225 7.18 -11.35 -0.32
C ALA A 225 6.34 -12.63 -0.16
N ILE A 226 6.12 -13.39 -1.23
CA ILE A 226 5.31 -14.60 -1.19
C ILE A 226 6.19 -15.77 -1.62
N ILE A 227 6.27 -16.80 -0.78
CA ILE A 227 6.99 -18.04 -1.04
C ILE A 227 6.01 -19.20 -1.12
N LYS A 228 6.46 -20.35 -1.65
CA LYS A 228 5.69 -21.59 -1.62
C LYS A 228 6.08 -22.38 -0.39
N LEU A 229 5.12 -22.67 0.48
CA LEU A 229 5.33 -23.40 1.73
C LEU A 229 4.16 -24.38 1.92
N ASP A 230 4.46 -25.65 2.14
CA ASP A 230 3.44 -26.70 2.27
C ASP A 230 2.50 -26.76 1.05
N LYS A 231 3.06 -26.60 -0.16
CA LYS A 231 2.34 -26.53 -1.45
C LYS A 231 1.29 -25.41 -1.52
N ARG A 232 1.39 -24.36 -0.70
CA ARG A 232 0.52 -23.17 -0.71
C ARG A 232 1.34 -21.87 -0.69
N PRO A 233 0.80 -20.76 -1.20
CA PRO A 233 1.39 -19.44 -1.00
C PRO A 233 1.47 -19.06 0.49
N PHE A 234 2.60 -18.50 0.91
CA PHE A 234 2.86 -18.02 2.28
C PHE A 234 3.50 -16.64 2.24
N TRP A 235 3.00 -15.72 3.07
CA TRP A 235 3.42 -14.33 3.08
C TRP A 235 4.53 -14.09 4.11
N THR A 236 5.68 -13.63 3.62
CA THR A 236 6.88 -13.33 4.41
C THR A 236 6.83 -11.90 4.97
N PHE A 237 7.84 -11.55 5.77
CA PHE A 237 8.07 -10.21 6.32
C PHE A 237 8.69 -9.23 5.32
N ASN A 238 8.41 -9.40 4.02
CA ASN A 238 8.77 -8.43 2.97
C ASN A 238 7.54 -7.76 2.35
N CYS A 239 6.32 -8.08 2.83
CA CYS A 239 5.08 -7.66 2.22
C CYS A 239 4.87 -6.14 2.33
N GLU A 240 4.49 -5.50 1.22
CA GLU A 240 4.12 -4.07 1.19
C GLU A 240 2.63 -3.83 1.43
N SER A 241 1.82 -4.88 1.63
CA SER A 241 0.36 -4.77 1.73
C SER A 241 -0.29 -4.08 0.50
N CYS A 242 0.33 -4.17 -0.69
CA CYS A 242 -0.11 -3.48 -1.91
C CYS A 242 -1.36 -4.07 -2.61
N MET A 243 -1.91 -5.16 -2.06
CA MET A 243 -3.10 -5.87 -2.56
C MET A 243 -2.98 -6.52 -3.96
N LYS A 244 -1.85 -6.38 -4.66
CA LYS A 244 -1.64 -6.92 -6.02
C LYS A 244 -1.95 -8.42 -6.13
N CYS A 245 -1.51 -9.23 -5.15
CA CYS A 245 -1.72 -10.67 -5.15
C CYS A 245 -3.20 -11.02 -5.04
N MET A 246 -3.90 -10.39 -4.09
CA MET A 246 -5.31 -10.59 -3.82
C MET A 246 -6.18 -10.12 -5.00
N SER A 247 -5.88 -8.95 -5.58
CA SER A 247 -6.60 -8.37 -6.72
C SER A 247 -6.44 -9.15 -8.03
N ASN A 248 -5.30 -9.83 -8.23
CA ASN A 248 -5.00 -10.53 -9.50
C ASN A 248 -5.12 -12.05 -9.40
N CYS A 249 -5.54 -12.61 -8.26
CA CYS A 249 -5.74 -14.06 -8.15
C CYS A 249 -6.92 -14.49 -9.04
N PRO A 250 -6.70 -15.30 -10.10
CA PRO A 250 -7.78 -15.68 -11.02
C PRO A 250 -8.84 -16.56 -10.34
N LYS A 251 -8.43 -17.34 -9.33
CA LYS A 251 -9.33 -18.18 -8.52
C LYS A 251 -9.94 -17.45 -7.33
N LYS A 252 -9.58 -16.18 -7.09
CA LYS A 252 -9.97 -15.39 -5.92
C LYS A 252 -9.65 -16.07 -4.57
N ALA A 253 -8.68 -16.99 -4.56
CA ALA A 253 -8.39 -17.86 -3.43
C ALA A 253 -7.59 -17.21 -2.28
N ILE A 254 -7.09 -15.98 -2.46
CA ILE A 254 -6.28 -15.30 -1.44
C ILE A 254 -7.20 -14.50 -0.53
N GLU A 255 -7.29 -14.86 0.74
CA GLU A 255 -8.23 -14.29 1.72
C GLU A 255 -7.49 -13.73 2.95
N THR A 256 -8.24 -13.01 3.81
CA THR A 256 -7.74 -12.54 5.12
C THR A 256 -8.38 -13.37 6.23
N ALA A 257 -7.58 -13.90 7.15
CA ALA A 257 -8.03 -14.79 8.22
C ALA A 257 -8.63 -14.02 9.42
N HIS A 258 -9.66 -13.21 9.18
CA HIS A 258 -10.29 -12.37 10.23
C HIS A 258 -10.75 -13.17 11.45
N GLY A 259 -11.48 -14.28 11.25
CA GLY A 259 -11.89 -15.15 12.35
C GLY A 259 -10.74 -15.77 13.12
N SER A 260 -9.74 -16.31 12.41
CA SER A 260 -8.51 -16.85 13.03
C SER A 260 -7.74 -15.80 13.83
N PHE A 261 -7.79 -14.53 13.42
CA PHE A 261 -7.20 -13.44 14.19
C PHE A 261 -8.01 -13.12 15.46
N ILE A 262 -9.34 -13.10 15.37
CA ILE A 262 -10.22 -12.91 16.54
C ILE A 262 -10.03 -14.06 17.53
N GLU A 263 -10.05 -15.30 17.05
CA GLU A 263 -9.81 -16.50 17.86
C GLU A 263 -8.48 -16.40 18.61
N PHE A 264 -7.39 -16.10 17.91
CA PHE A 264 -6.08 -15.88 18.53
C PHE A 264 -6.13 -14.77 19.59
N SER A 265 -6.79 -13.65 19.28
CA SER A 265 -6.87 -12.50 20.20
C SER A 265 -7.63 -12.86 21.49
N LEU A 266 -8.70 -13.65 21.38
CA LEU A 266 -9.45 -14.14 22.54
C LEU A 266 -8.61 -15.11 23.39
N ILE A 267 -7.94 -16.08 22.75
CA ILE A 267 -7.04 -17.01 23.43
C ILE A 267 -5.91 -16.23 24.13
N TYR A 268 -5.35 -15.24 23.44
CA TYR A 268 -4.31 -14.40 24.00
C TYR A 268 -4.77 -13.66 25.26
N SER A 269 -5.91 -12.96 25.18
CA SER A 269 -6.43 -12.15 26.29
C SER A 269 -6.90 -12.99 27.49
N PHE A 270 -7.64 -14.08 27.24
CA PHE A 270 -8.27 -14.86 28.31
C PHE A 270 -7.40 -16.00 28.86
N VAL A 271 -6.42 -16.47 28.08
CA VAL A 271 -5.58 -17.61 28.48
C VAL A 271 -4.13 -17.18 28.59
N ILE A 272 -3.52 -16.71 27.51
CA ILE A 272 -2.05 -16.50 27.47
C ILE A 272 -1.63 -15.43 28.46
N ILE A 273 -2.30 -14.28 28.49
CA ILE A 273 -1.96 -13.19 29.40
C ILE A 273 -2.25 -13.54 30.86
N VAL A 274 -3.35 -14.22 31.13
CA VAL A 274 -3.69 -14.67 32.49
C VAL A 274 -2.64 -15.66 33.01
N LEU A 275 -2.25 -16.64 32.19
CA LEU A 275 -1.19 -17.58 32.54
C LEU A 275 0.16 -16.88 32.66
N PHE A 276 0.48 -15.97 31.74
CA PHE A 276 1.71 -15.18 31.79
C PHE A 276 1.82 -14.47 33.13
N TYR A 277 0.84 -13.69 33.57
CA TYR A 277 0.93 -13.00 34.86
C TYR A 277 0.90 -13.93 36.06
N LYS A 278 0.12 -15.02 36.02
CA LYS A 278 0.07 -16.00 37.11
C LYS A 278 1.43 -16.63 37.39
N TYR A 279 2.19 -16.95 36.34
CA TYR A 279 3.51 -17.55 36.49
C TYR A 279 4.62 -16.51 36.55
N PHE A 280 4.50 -15.39 35.83
CA PHE A 280 5.50 -14.33 35.82
C PHE A 280 5.65 -13.71 37.20
N SER A 281 4.56 -13.43 37.92
CA SER A 281 4.64 -12.89 39.29
C SER A 281 5.25 -13.85 40.31
N PHE A 282 5.29 -15.15 40.01
CA PHE A 282 5.96 -16.15 40.85
C PHE A 282 7.48 -16.09 40.69
N TRP A 283 7.98 -15.79 39.49
CA TRP A 283 9.40 -15.79 39.15
C TRP A 283 10.03 -14.39 39.09
N PHE A 284 9.22 -13.34 38.94
CA PHE A 284 9.64 -11.96 38.70
C PHE A 284 8.77 -10.97 39.49
N PHE A 285 9.31 -9.78 39.77
CA PHE A 285 8.55 -8.70 40.39
C PHE A 285 7.45 -8.16 39.46
N PRO A 286 6.30 -7.71 40.00
CA PRO A 286 5.23 -7.13 39.20
C PRO A 286 5.72 -5.89 38.46
N PHE A 287 5.22 -5.68 37.25
CA PHE A 287 5.49 -4.45 36.49
C PHE A 287 4.69 -3.29 37.11
N GLU A 288 5.39 -2.32 37.70
CA GLU A 288 4.76 -1.10 38.21
C GLU A 288 4.45 -0.08 37.10
N ASN A 289 5.13 -0.20 35.96
CA ASN A 289 5.01 0.75 34.85
C ASN A 289 4.08 0.20 33.75
N GLU A 290 2.93 0.85 33.57
CA GLU A 290 1.93 0.52 32.54
C GLU A 290 2.48 0.56 31.10
N LEU A 291 3.43 1.46 30.79
CA LEU A 291 4.06 1.51 29.47
C LEU A 291 4.92 0.26 29.23
N MET A 292 5.74 -0.13 30.22
CA MET A 292 6.53 -1.36 30.13
C MET A 292 5.64 -2.58 29.96
N ARG A 293 4.55 -2.63 30.72
CA ARG A 293 3.53 -3.68 30.64
C ARG A 293 2.97 -3.78 29.21
N ALA A 294 2.51 -2.67 28.66
CA ALA A 294 1.96 -2.61 27.31
C ALA A 294 2.98 -3.03 26.23
N VAL A 295 4.24 -2.63 26.37
CA VAL A 295 5.32 -3.03 25.45
C VAL A 295 5.55 -4.54 25.50
N ILE A 296 5.68 -5.11 26.71
CA ILE A 296 5.95 -6.55 26.89
C ILE A 296 4.79 -7.38 26.35
N GLU A 297 3.55 -7.04 26.73
CA GLU A 297 2.37 -7.70 26.19
C GLU A 297 2.33 -7.60 24.66
N SER A 298 2.57 -6.43 24.08
CA SER A 298 2.60 -6.26 22.62
C SER A 298 3.66 -7.14 21.94
N LEU A 299 4.85 -7.28 22.55
CA LEU A 299 5.92 -8.15 22.02
C LEU A 299 5.53 -9.62 22.10
N ILE A 300 4.93 -10.06 23.21
CA ILE A 300 4.41 -11.43 23.37
C ILE A 300 3.32 -11.68 22.32
N PHE A 301 2.37 -10.76 22.17
CA PHE A 301 1.28 -10.84 21.19
C PHE A 301 1.81 -11.02 19.77
N ILE A 302 2.69 -10.13 19.31
CA ILE A 302 3.21 -10.14 17.94
C ILE A 302 4.02 -11.41 17.68
N THR A 303 4.82 -11.85 18.65
CA THR A 303 5.64 -13.06 18.54
C THR A 303 4.76 -14.31 18.43
N LEU A 304 3.80 -14.47 19.35
CA LEU A 304 2.88 -15.60 19.36
C LEU A 304 1.93 -15.56 18.17
N PHE A 305 1.58 -14.38 17.65
CA PHE A 305 0.78 -14.27 16.44
C PHE A 305 1.54 -14.79 15.21
N GLY A 306 2.86 -14.59 15.14
CA GLY A 306 3.71 -15.19 14.12
C GLY A 306 3.71 -16.72 14.17
N VAL A 307 3.75 -17.29 15.38
CA VAL A 307 3.63 -18.74 15.62
C VAL A 307 2.24 -19.24 15.24
N TRP A 308 1.19 -18.55 15.69
CA TRP A 308 -0.20 -18.85 15.35
C TRP A 308 -0.40 -18.86 13.83
N TYR A 309 0.15 -17.87 13.11
CA TYR A 309 0.08 -17.84 11.65
C TYR A 309 0.71 -19.08 11.00
N ARG A 310 1.89 -19.53 11.49
CA ARG A 310 2.54 -20.75 10.99
C ARG A 310 1.70 -21.98 11.28
N LEU A 311 1.13 -22.08 12.48
CA LEU A 311 0.23 -23.15 12.89
C LEU A 311 -1.02 -23.16 12.00
N THR A 312 -1.73 -22.04 11.86
CA THR A 312 -2.89 -21.91 10.99
C THR A 312 -2.55 -22.33 9.57
N HIS A 313 -1.45 -21.82 8.98
CA HIS A 313 -1.01 -22.21 7.63
C HIS A 313 -0.85 -23.72 7.47
N TYR A 314 -0.22 -24.38 8.44
CA TYR A 314 -0.07 -25.83 8.44
C TYR A 314 -1.43 -26.55 8.57
N LEU A 315 -2.29 -26.06 9.47
CA LEU A 315 -3.60 -26.64 9.74
C LEU A 315 -4.59 -26.48 8.57
N LEU A 316 -4.40 -25.51 7.66
CA LEU A 316 -5.19 -25.36 6.43
C LEU A 316 -5.10 -26.57 5.48
N ARG A 317 -4.24 -27.56 5.74
CA ARG A 317 -4.27 -28.86 5.05
C ARG A 317 -5.49 -29.69 5.42
N PHE A 318 -6.06 -29.49 6.61
CA PHE A 318 -7.25 -30.16 7.07
C PHE A 318 -8.49 -29.40 6.58
N ARG A 319 -9.34 -30.08 5.80
CA ARG A 319 -10.48 -29.45 5.11
C ARG A 319 -11.43 -28.73 6.06
N TRP A 320 -11.73 -29.29 7.23
CA TRP A 320 -12.67 -28.67 8.17
C TRP A 320 -12.11 -27.37 8.76
N ILE A 321 -10.81 -27.33 9.10
CA ILE A 321 -10.13 -26.10 9.56
C ILE A 321 -10.10 -25.06 8.44
N GLU A 322 -9.72 -25.46 7.23
CA GLU A 322 -9.70 -24.57 6.08
C GLU A 322 -11.08 -23.94 5.83
N ARG A 323 -12.14 -24.74 5.89
CA ARG A 323 -13.50 -24.21 5.73
C ARG A 323 -13.88 -23.25 6.85
N PHE A 324 -13.52 -23.56 8.09
CA PHE A 324 -13.75 -22.65 9.21
C PHE A 324 -13.05 -21.29 9.02
N VAL A 325 -11.76 -21.29 8.67
CA VAL A 325 -10.99 -20.05 8.42
C VAL A 325 -11.54 -19.27 7.23
N VAL A 326 -12.05 -19.96 6.20
CA VAL A 326 -12.71 -19.32 5.05
C VAL A 326 -14.07 -18.73 5.40
N TYR A 327 -14.94 -19.46 6.10
CA TYR A 327 -16.26 -18.95 6.46
C TYR A 327 -16.23 -17.85 7.52
N THR A 328 -15.15 -17.74 8.29
CA THR A 328 -14.94 -16.61 9.21
C THR A 328 -14.09 -15.50 8.61
N SER A 329 -13.74 -15.58 7.33
CA SER A 329 -13.07 -14.51 6.58
C SER A 329 -14.10 -13.54 6.00
N LEU A 330 -13.97 -12.25 6.32
CA LEU A 330 -14.87 -11.23 5.78
C LEU A 330 -14.67 -11.08 4.26
N THR A 331 -13.44 -11.24 3.77
CA THR A 331 -13.11 -11.11 2.33
C THR A 331 -13.73 -12.18 1.44
N LYS A 332 -14.22 -13.29 2.02
CA LYS A 332 -14.98 -14.33 1.30
C LYS A 332 -16.33 -13.82 0.80
N TYR A 333 -16.96 -12.90 1.54
CA TYR A 333 -18.37 -12.55 1.34
C TYR A 333 -18.56 -11.40 0.36
N LYS A 334 -19.65 -11.47 -0.44
CA LYS A 334 -19.97 -10.45 -1.45
C LYS A 334 -20.16 -9.05 -0.85
N PHE A 335 -20.66 -8.93 0.39
CA PHE A 335 -20.89 -7.64 1.04
C PHE A 335 -19.58 -6.91 1.37
N TRP A 336 -18.48 -7.65 1.55
CA TRP A 336 -17.16 -7.08 1.74
C TRP A 336 -16.59 -6.48 0.44
N GLY A 337 -17.30 -6.62 -0.67
CA GLY A 337 -16.94 -6.03 -1.96
C GLY A 337 -16.20 -6.99 -2.87
N ARG A 338 -16.14 -6.63 -4.15
CA ARG A 338 -15.42 -7.39 -5.17
C ARG A 338 -13.92 -7.15 -5.04
N ARG A 339 -13.10 -8.12 -5.47
CA ARG A 339 -11.65 -7.92 -5.64
C ARG A 339 -11.43 -6.71 -6.54
N TYR A 340 -10.93 -5.62 -5.97
CA TYR A 340 -10.75 -4.38 -6.71
C TYR A 340 -9.62 -4.51 -7.72
N LYS A 341 -9.89 -4.12 -8.97
CA LYS A 341 -8.90 -3.85 -10.01
C LYS A 341 -9.28 -2.52 -10.64
N ALA A 342 -8.29 -1.65 -10.84
CA ALA A 342 -8.53 -0.37 -11.49
C ALA A 342 -9.13 -0.58 -12.89
N LEU A 343 -10.03 0.34 -13.26
CA LEU A 343 -10.59 0.38 -14.62
C LEU A 343 -9.46 0.58 -15.63
N LYS A 344 -9.52 -0.09 -16.77
CA LYS A 344 -8.50 0.03 -17.81
C LYS A 344 -8.67 1.31 -18.61
#